data_AF-A0A845AEK8-F1
#
_entry.id   AF-A0A845AEK8-F1
#
_cell.length_a   1.000
_cell.length_b   1.000
_cell.length_c   1.000
_cell.angle_alpha   90.00
_cell.angle_beta   90.00
_cell.angle_gamma   90.00
#
_symmetry.space_group_name_H-M   'P 1'
#
loop_
_entity.id
_entity.type
_entity.pdbx_description
1 polymer ?
#
loop_
_entity_poly.entity_id
_entity_poly.type
_entity_poly.pdbx_seq_one_letter_code
_entity_poly.pdbx_strand_id
1 'polypeptide(L)'
;MRRDRAPARSQADAIDSAQAVVEQLRDQWRKSPQVAQLLAELHDYGRGADLRDCAALAECLTSTTAATRVLAPLFVTMGQALRGHPLAHVPLRHQFAHGVCVLELMRAGQASLSLMD
;
A
#
# COMPACT_ATOMS: atom_id res chain seq x y z
N MET A 1 -41.29 -21.12 12.04
CA MET A 1 -40.35 -20.01 12.30
C MET A 1 -39.49 -19.78 11.05
N ARG A 2 -39.80 -18.75 10.25
CA ARG A 2 -38.96 -18.34 9.11
C ARG A 2 -37.79 -17.52 9.68
N ARG A 3 -36.55 -17.95 9.47
CA ARG A 3 -35.36 -17.14 9.74
C ARG A 3 -35.32 -16.04 8.69
N ASP A 4 -35.43 -14.79 9.14
CA ASP A 4 -35.10 -13.59 8.37
C ASP A 4 -33.70 -13.73 7.76
N ARG A 5 -33.63 -13.81 6.42
CA ARG A 5 -32.39 -14.00 5.66
C ARG A 5 -31.97 -12.71 4.94
N ALA A 6 -32.33 -11.56 5.49
CA ALA A 6 -32.07 -10.23 4.95
C ALA A 6 -30.77 -9.50 5.40
N PRO A 7 -30.02 -9.87 6.47
CA PRO A 7 -28.89 -9.05 6.90
C PRO A 7 -27.58 -9.27 6.10
N ALA A 8 -27.44 -10.42 5.44
CA ALA A 8 -26.15 -10.81 4.82
C ALA A 8 -25.79 -9.97 3.57
N ARG A 9 -26.78 -9.52 2.78
CA ARG A 9 -26.53 -8.68 1.59
C ARG A 9 -26.10 -7.27 1.96
N SER A 10 -26.85 -6.61 2.84
CA SER A 10 -26.53 -5.25 3.29
C SER A 10 -25.16 -5.14 3.98
N GLN A 11 -24.72 -6.20 4.68
CA GLN A 11 -23.42 -6.21 5.32
C GLN A 11 -22.28 -6.43 4.33
N ALA A 12 -22.47 -7.32 3.34
CA ALA A 12 -21.49 -7.51 2.26
C ALA A 12 -21.30 -6.22 1.44
N ASP A 13 -22.39 -5.55 1.07
CA ASP A 13 -22.33 -4.29 0.32
C ASP A 13 -21.58 -3.18 1.09
N ALA A 14 -21.76 -3.13 2.41
CA ALA A 14 -21.04 -2.19 3.27
C ALA A 14 -19.53 -2.51 3.38
N ILE A 15 -19.17 -3.80 3.40
CA ILE A 15 -17.76 -4.23 3.39
C ILE A 15 -17.13 -3.90 2.03
N ASP A 16 -17.80 -4.18 0.92
CA ASP A 16 -17.29 -3.89 -0.42
C ASP A 16 -17.09 -2.39 -0.64
N SER A 17 -18.03 -1.56 -0.18
CA SER A 17 -17.89 -0.10 -0.23
C SER A 17 -16.74 0.40 0.63
N ALA A 18 -16.58 -0.14 1.85
CA ALA A 18 -15.47 0.18 2.73
C ALA A 18 -14.12 -0.22 2.14
N GLN A 19 -14.06 -1.39 1.48
CA GLN A 19 -12.86 -1.89 0.83
C GLN A 19 -12.47 -1.02 -0.38
N ALA A 20 -13.46 -0.59 -1.17
CA ALA A 20 -13.22 0.31 -2.29
C ALA A 20 -12.59 1.65 -1.86
N VAL A 21 -12.99 2.19 -0.70
CA VAL A 21 -12.43 3.43 -0.15
C VAL A 21 -10.93 3.28 0.16
N VAL A 22 -10.53 2.21 0.85
CA VAL A 22 -9.11 2.01 1.21
C VAL A 22 -8.24 1.73 -0.02
N GLU A 23 -8.77 1.01 -1.01
CA GLU A 23 -8.09 0.77 -2.28
C GLU A 23 -7.89 2.06 -3.09
N GLN A 24 -8.91 2.91 -3.11
CA GLN A 24 -8.83 4.21 -3.78
C GLN A 24 -7.75 5.10 -3.13
N LEU A 25 -7.62 5.09 -1.80
CA LEU A 25 -6.58 5.85 -1.09
C LEU A 25 -5.17 5.34 -1.42
N ARG A 26 -4.97 4.02 -1.47
CA ARG A 26 -3.71 3.42 -1.95
C ARG A 26 -3.39 3.88 -3.37
N ASP A 27 -4.38 3.86 -4.26
CA ASP A 27 -4.17 4.22 -5.66
C ASP A 27 -3.92 5.73 -5.84
N GLN A 28 -4.53 6.59 -5.01
CA GLN A 28 -4.21 8.01 -4.95
C GLN A 28 -2.79 8.26 -4.46
N TRP A 29 -2.37 7.56 -3.40
CA TRP A 29 -0.99 7.64 -2.90
C TRP A 29 0.02 7.24 -3.99
N ARG A 30 -0.24 6.16 -4.74
CA ARG A 30 0.61 5.72 -5.87
C ARG A 30 0.70 6.74 -7.00
N LYS A 31 -0.32 7.57 -7.19
CA LYS A 31 -0.37 8.63 -8.19
C LYS A 31 0.28 9.95 -7.74
N SER A 32 0.66 10.07 -6.46
CA SER A 32 1.39 11.26 -6.00
C SER A 32 2.72 11.38 -6.74
N PRO A 33 3.19 12.60 -7.08
CA PRO A 33 4.37 12.77 -7.93
C PRO A 33 5.62 12.03 -7.43
N GLN A 34 5.87 12.07 -6.12
CA GLN A 34 7.02 11.41 -5.50
C GLN A 34 6.93 9.88 -5.58
N VAL A 35 5.75 9.31 -5.37
CA VAL A 35 5.55 7.85 -5.41
C VAL A 35 5.51 7.36 -6.87
N ALA A 36 4.94 8.14 -7.78
CA ALA A 36 4.94 7.84 -9.20
C ALA A 36 6.38 7.80 -9.76
N GLN A 37 7.24 8.74 -9.36
CA GLN A 37 8.67 8.71 -9.68
C GLN A 37 9.34 7.45 -9.12
N LEU A 38 9.07 7.12 -7.85
CA LEU A 38 9.62 5.92 -7.20
C LEU A 38 9.18 4.63 -7.92
N LEU A 39 7.93 4.57 -8.39
CA LEU A 39 7.40 3.45 -9.16
C LEU A 39 8.07 3.32 -10.54
N ALA A 40 8.32 4.45 -11.22
CA ALA A 40 9.03 4.47 -12.50
C ALA A 40 10.47 3.98 -12.34
N GLU A 41 11.19 4.49 -11.35
CA GLU A 41 12.56 4.06 -11.08
C GLU A 41 12.64 2.61 -10.60
N LEU A 42 11.66 2.14 -9.81
CA LEU A 42 11.56 0.72 -9.45
C LEU A 42 11.35 -0.16 -10.68
N HIS A 43 10.57 0.31 -11.66
CA HIS A 43 10.38 -0.39 -12.93
C HIS A 43 11.69 -0.49 -13.71
N ASP A 44 12.43 0.61 -13.83
CA ASP A 44 13.70 0.66 -14.55
C ASP A 44 14.77 -0.22 -13.86
N TYR A 45 14.86 -0.13 -12.52
CA TYR A 45 15.71 -1.02 -11.72
C TYR A 45 15.33 -2.49 -11.94
N GLY A 46 14.04 -2.82 -11.94
CA GLY A 46 13.55 -4.17 -12.23
C GLY A 46 13.83 -4.66 -13.66
N ARG A 47 14.26 -3.77 -14.57
CA ARG A 47 14.72 -4.10 -15.92
C ARG A 47 16.24 -4.17 -16.04
N GLY A 48 16.97 -3.95 -14.94
CA GLY A 48 18.43 -4.01 -14.88
C GLY A 48 19.13 -2.66 -14.92
N ALA A 49 18.42 -1.54 -14.76
CA ALA A 49 19.07 -0.25 -14.52
C ALA A 49 19.88 -0.29 -13.21
N ASP A 50 20.99 0.43 -13.16
CA ASP A 50 21.78 0.54 -11.94
C ASP A 50 21.03 1.40 -10.92
N LEU A 51 21.09 1.02 -9.63
CA LEU A 51 20.46 1.80 -8.56
C LEU A 51 20.97 3.25 -8.52
N ARG A 52 22.21 3.50 -8.97
CA ARG A 52 22.79 4.85 -9.09
C ARG A 52 22.08 5.74 -10.12
N ASP A 53 21.41 5.13 -11.10
CA ASP A 53 20.59 5.83 -12.09
C ASP A 53 19.14 6.06 -11.59
N CYS A 54 18.80 5.48 -10.44
CA CYS A 54 17.49 5.55 -9.80
C CYS A 54 17.55 6.41 -8.53
N ALA A 55 17.69 7.73 -8.69
CA ALA A 55 17.97 8.64 -7.58
C ALA A 55 16.89 8.65 -6.47
N ALA A 56 15.60 8.69 -6.83
CA ALA A 56 14.51 8.68 -5.85
C ALA A 56 14.44 7.33 -5.12
N LEU A 57 14.67 6.22 -5.83
CA LEU A 57 14.74 4.88 -5.25
C LEU A 57 15.93 4.73 -4.30
N ALA A 58 17.11 5.17 -4.74
CA ALA A 58 18.32 5.15 -3.92
C ALA A 58 18.15 6.01 -2.66
N GLU A 59 17.60 7.23 -2.78
CA GLU A 59 17.32 8.10 -1.63
C GLU A 59 16.30 7.42 -0.69
N CYS A 60 15.23 6.83 -1.21
CA CYS A 60 14.22 6.15 -0.41
C CYS A 60 14.79 4.95 0.38
N LEU A 61 15.78 4.24 -0.18
CA LEU A 61 16.42 3.09 0.48
C LEU A 61 17.50 3.49 1.50
N THR A 62 18.11 4.67 1.34
CA THR A 62 19.27 5.09 2.15
C THR A 62 18.95 6.17 3.19
N SER A 63 17.80 6.85 3.06
CA SER A 63 17.38 7.93 3.95
C SER A 63 16.04 7.62 4.60
N THR A 64 16.05 7.38 5.91
CA THR A 64 14.81 7.22 6.69
C THR A 64 13.90 8.44 6.53
N THR A 65 14.47 9.65 6.49
CA THR A 65 13.69 10.88 6.27
C THR A 65 12.98 10.87 4.91
N ALA A 66 13.65 10.43 3.85
CA ALA A 66 13.05 10.33 2.53
C ALA A 66 11.97 9.25 2.49
N ALA A 67 12.26 8.06 3.05
CA ALA A 67 11.29 6.98 3.18
C ALA A 67 10.04 7.42 3.97
N THR A 68 10.21 8.08 5.12
CA THR A 68 9.10 8.61 5.92
C THR A 68 8.29 9.64 5.15
N ARG A 69 8.93 10.55 4.41
CA ARG A 69 8.23 11.54 3.57
C ARG A 69 7.36 10.89 2.50
N VAL A 70 7.79 9.76 1.94
CA VAL A 70 7.03 8.96 0.96
C VAL A 70 5.89 8.18 1.62
N LEU A 71 6.13 7.58 2.80
CA LEU A 71 5.22 6.63 3.45
C LEU A 71 4.22 7.27 4.43
N ALA A 72 4.57 8.36 5.09
CA ALA A 72 3.72 8.99 6.09
C ALA A 72 2.32 9.36 5.53
N PRO A 73 2.17 9.92 4.32
CA PRO A 73 0.85 10.21 3.76
C PRO A 73 -0.04 8.97 3.62
N LEU A 74 0.54 7.83 3.22
CA LEU A 74 -0.17 6.54 3.12
C LEU A 74 -0.68 6.09 4.49
N PHE A 75 0.18 6.07 5.51
CA PHE A 75 -0.23 5.61 6.85
C PHE A 75 -1.22 6.56 7.53
N VAL A 76 -1.08 7.87 7.32
CA VAL A 76 -2.03 8.87 7.85
C VAL A 76 -3.42 8.67 7.24
N THR A 77 -3.51 8.62 5.91
CA THR A 77 -4.80 8.49 5.22
C THR A 77 -5.45 7.13 5.46
N MET A 78 -4.65 6.05 5.46
CA MET A 78 -5.14 4.70 5.72
C MET A 78 -5.60 4.54 7.17
N GLY A 79 -4.86 5.09 8.14
CA GLY A 79 -5.26 5.08 9.54
C GLY A 79 -6.56 5.86 9.80
N GLN A 80 -6.81 6.94 9.05
CA GLN A 80 -8.09 7.66 9.10
C GLN A 80 -9.23 6.84 8.50
N ALA A 81 -9.01 6.21 7.34
CA ALA A 81 -10.03 5.39 6.68
C ALA A 81 -10.41 4.16 7.50
N LEU A 82 -9.43 3.45 8.08
CA LEU A 82 -9.68 2.29 8.92
C LEU A 82 -10.45 2.63 10.21
N ARG A 83 -10.32 3.86 10.74
CA ARG A 83 -11.16 4.32 11.85
C ARG A 83 -12.63 4.48 11.45
N GLY A 84 -12.90 4.93 10.22
CA GLY A 84 -14.27 5.04 9.68
C GLY A 84 -14.83 3.70 9.18
N HIS A 85 -13.95 2.76 8.84
CA HIS A 85 -14.27 1.48 8.21
C HIS A 85 -13.48 0.34 8.88
N PRO A 86 -13.83 -0.08 10.11
CA PRO A 86 -13.03 -1.02 10.90
C PRO A 86 -12.97 -2.44 10.33
N LEU A 87 -13.88 -2.78 9.40
CA LEU A 87 -13.90 -4.06 8.70
C LEU A 87 -13.14 -4.03 7.36
N ALA A 88 -12.65 -2.87 6.92
CA ALA A 88 -11.82 -2.78 5.72
C ALA A 88 -10.44 -3.39 5.99
N HIS A 89 -9.86 -3.98 4.96
CA HIS A 89 -8.52 -4.56 5.04
C HIS A 89 -7.47 -3.63 4.44
N VAL A 90 -6.26 -3.61 5.01
CA VAL A 90 -5.13 -2.90 4.42
C VAL A 90 -4.86 -3.47 3.02
N PRO A 91 -4.99 -2.68 1.95
CA PRO A 91 -4.94 -3.17 0.56
C PRO A 91 -3.49 -3.30 0.06
N LEU A 92 -2.60 -3.79 0.93
CA LEU A 92 -1.19 -4.06 0.66
C LEU A 92 -0.89 -5.52 0.99
N ARG A 93 -0.08 -6.14 0.16
CA ARG A 93 0.38 -7.51 0.40
C ARG A 93 1.29 -7.48 1.61
N HIS A 94 0.97 -8.30 2.60
CA HIS A 94 1.73 -8.41 3.83
C HIS A 94 1.95 -9.87 4.18
N GLN A 95 3.09 -10.14 4.79
CA GLN A 95 3.47 -11.46 5.29
C GLN A 95 4.08 -11.30 6.67
N PHE A 96 3.68 -12.15 7.60
CA PHE A 96 4.35 -12.27 8.89
C PHE A 96 4.99 -13.65 8.99
N ALA A 97 6.30 -13.71 9.12
CA ALA A 97 7.04 -14.97 9.23
C ALA A 97 8.29 -14.79 10.07
N HIS A 98 8.57 -15.77 10.93
CA HIS A 98 9.79 -15.80 11.77
C HIS A 98 10.02 -14.53 12.61
N GLY A 99 8.94 -13.89 13.07
CA GLY A 99 9.02 -12.66 13.87
C GLY A 99 9.23 -11.38 13.07
N VAL A 100 9.20 -11.46 11.73
CA VAL A 100 9.33 -10.30 10.83
C VAL A 100 8.03 -10.10 10.05
N CYS A 101 7.57 -8.85 10.00
CA CYS A 101 6.49 -8.36 9.17
C CYS A 101 7.05 -7.71 7.90
N VAL A 102 6.70 -8.27 6.74
CA VAL A 102 7.02 -7.69 5.44
C VAL A 102 5.75 -7.10 4.85
N LEU A 103 5.77 -5.80 4.56
CA LEU A 103 4.71 -5.08 3.89
C LEU A 103 5.18 -4.66 2.50
N GLU A 104 4.67 -5.30 1.44
CA GLU A 104 4.96 -4.94 0.05
C GLU A 104 4.18 -3.69 -0.34
N LEU A 105 4.92 -2.59 -0.53
CA LEU A 105 4.38 -1.27 -0.84
C LEU A 105 4.02 -1.17 -2.32
N MET A 106 4.93 -1.68 -3.17
CA MET A 106 4.83 -1.65 -4.62
C MET A 106 5.65 -2.74 -5.28
N ARG A 107 5.24 -3.10 -6.49
CA ARG A 107 5.92 -4.07 -7.35
C ARG A 107 5.88 -3.57 -8.79
N ALA A 108 7.02 -3.60 -9.46
CA ALA A 108 7.17 -3.23 -10.86
C ALA A 108 8.03 -4.28 -11.57
N GLY A 109 7.41 -5.14 -12.38
CA GLY A 109 8.11 -6.22 -13.07
C GLY A 109 8.77 -7.19 -12.09
N GLN A 110 10.10 -7.29 -12.15
CA GLN A 110 10.90 -8.18 -11.31
C GLN A 110 11.36 -7.54 -9.99
N ALA A 111 11.08 -6.26 -9.76
CA ALA A 111 11.44 -5.56 -8.53
C ALA A 111 10.22 -5.29 -7.64
N SER A 112 10.43 -5.36 -6.33
CA SER A 112 9.46 -4.93 -5.32
C SER A 112 10.13 -4.08 -4.26
N LEU A 113 9.36 -3.16 -3.68
CA LEU A 113 9.77 -2.34 -2.54
C LEU A 113 8.91 -2.73 -1.35
N SER A 114 9.56 -3.08 -0.25
CA SER A 114 8.91 -3.56 0.97
C SER A 114 9.41 -2.81 2.20
N LEU A 115 8.52 -2.63 3.17
CA LEU A 115 8.86 -2.22 4.53
C LEU A 115 9.02 -3.49 5.38
N MET A 116 10.02 -3.49 6.26
CA MET A 116 10.33 -4.60 7.18
C MET A 116 10.53 -4.03 8.59
N ASP A 117 10.15 -4.78 9.62
CA ASP A 117 10.39 -4.47 11.03
C ASP A 117 11.48 -5.35 11.68
#